data_AF-A0A503NSL5-F1
#
_entry.id   AF-A0A503NSL5-F1
#
_cell.length_a   1.000
_cell.length_b   1.000
_cell.length_c   1.000
_cell.angle_alpha   90.00
_cell.angle_beta   90.00
_cell.angle_gamma   90.00
#
_symmetry.space_group_name_H-M   'P 1'
#
loop_
_entity.id
_entity.type
_entity.pdbx_description
1 polymer ?
#
loop_
_entity_poly.entity_id
_entity_poly.type
_entity_poly.pdbx_seq_one_letter_code
_entity_poly.pdbx_strand_id
1 'polypeptide(L)'
;MDTTDLLLAIAHHLLVFSLAGIIGAEFVLVRGDLAAATLKRLAGIDRHYGIVAALIVIVGVCRVFFGLKGWEFYIYNWVFWAKMVAFAIVGLLSIVPTMRFISWNRQASGNPSFAVPAAELASVKNYVRAEGFVFLLIPVFAAAMARGYGY
;
A
#
# COMPACT_ATOMS: atom_id res chain seq x y z
N MET A 1 13.45 10.14 -25.01
CA MET A 1 13.16 8.99 -24.12
C MET A 1 13.36 9.38 -22.65
N ASP A 2 14.27 10.31 -22.34
CA ASP A 2 14.55 10.79 -20.97
C ASP A 2 13.37 11.46 -20.26
N THR A 3 12.58 12.30 -20.94
CA THR A 3 11.45 13.00 -20.32
C THR A 3 10.34 12.03 -19.85
N THR A 4 10.05 10.99 -20.64
CA THR A 4 9.04 9.99 -20.29
C THR A 4 9.48 9.16 -19.09
N ASP A 5 10.74 8.72 -19.05
CA ASP A 5 11.30 8.01 -17.90
C ASP A 5 11.26 8.86 -16.63
N LEU A 6 11.66 10.14 -16.74
CA LEU A 6 11.62 11.09 -15.63
C LEU A 6 10.20 11.26 -15.08
N LEU A 7 9.21 11.46 -15.95
CA LEU A 7 7.80 11.61 -15.54
C LEU A 7 7.27 10.34 -14.86
N LEU A 8 7.56 9.16 -15.42
CA LEU A 8 7.18 7.89 -14.82
C LEU A 8 7.86 7.67 -13.47
N ALA A 9 9.14 8.05 -13.34
CA ALA A 9 9.85 7.99 -12.08
C ALA A 9 9.21 8.91 -11.04
N ILE A 10 8.96 10.18 -11.36
CA ILE A 10 8.30 11.13 -10.46
C ILE A 10 6.93 10.59 -10.02
N ALA A 11 6.10 10.18 -10.98
CA ALA A 11 4.77 9.64 -10.71
C ALA A 11 4.84 8.42 -9.77
N HIS A 12 5.75 7.48 -10.03
CA HIS A 12 5.91 6.29 -9.20
C HIS A 12 6.31 6.65 -7.76
N HIS A 13 7.27 7.57 -7.57
CA HIS A 13 7.69 7.97 -6.22
C HIS A 13 6.56 8.68 -5.48
N LEU A 14 5.86 9.63 -6.12
CA LEU A 14 4.72 10.31 -5.51
C LEU A 14 3.63 9.33 -5.09
N LEU A 15 3.33 8.33 -5.91
CA LEU A 15 2.37 7.28 -5.57
C LEU A 15 2.84 6.43 -4.38
N VAL A 16 4.10 5.98 -4.37
CA VAL A 16 4.67 5.19 -3.26
C VAL A 16 4.65 5.98 -1.94
N PHE A 17 5.04 7.26 -1.96
CA PHE A 17 4.97 8.11 -0.77
C PHE A 17 3.53 8.41 -0.34
N SER A 18 2.60 8.55 -1.30
CA SER A 18 1.17 8.68 -0.99
C SER A 18 0.65 7.41 -0.30
N LEU A 19 1.03 6.22 -0.78
CA LEU A 19 0.68 4.95 -0.15
C LEU A 19 1.22 4.88 1.29
N ALA A 20 2.48 5.28 1.51
CA ALA A 20 3.06 5.37 2.86
C ALA A 20 2.25 6.29 3.79
N GLY A 21 1.81 7.45 3.27
CA GLY A 21 0.96 8.38 4.00
C GLY A 21 -0.42 7.80 4.33
N ILE A 22 -1.01 7.03 3.41
CA ILE A 22 -2.30 6.35 3.61
C ILE A 22 -2.18 5.28 4.71
N ILE A 23 -1.16 4.41 4.65
CA ILE A 23 -0.88 3.40 5.68
C ILE A 23 -0.68 4.08 7.05
N GLY A 24 0.05 5.19 7.09
CA GLY A 24 0.22 5.99 8.29
C GLY A 24 -1.10 6.54 8.84
N ALA A 25 -1.99 7.03 7.97
CA ALA A 25 -3.30 7.51 8.36
C ALA A 25 -4.18 6.39 8.93
N GLU A 26 -4.21 5.21 8.30
CA GLU A 26 -4.94 4.04 8.80
C GLU A 26 -4.41 3.58 10.16
N PHE A 27 -3.08 3.54 10.32
CA PHE A 27 -2.43 3.20 11.57
C PHE A 27 -2.85 4.12 12.73
N VAL A 28 -2.99 5.42 12.46
CA VAL A 28 -3.46 6.39 13.47
C VAL A 28 -4.95 6.23 13.74
N LEU A 29 -5.78 6.13 12.70
CA LEU A 29 -7.24 6.08 12.82
C LEU A 29 -7.72 4.82 13.56
N VAL A 30 -7.12 3.66 13.27
CA VAL A 30 -7.47 2.39 13.93
C VAL A 30 -7.11 2.38 15.43
N ARG A 31 -6.22 3.28 15.87
CA ARG A 31 -5.87 3.43 17.30
C ARG A 31 -6.81 4.38 18.06
N GLY A 32 -7.53 5.24 17.34
CA GLY A 32 -8.48 6.18 17.93
C GLY A 32 -9.86 5.58 18.19
N ASP A 33 -10.82 6.45 18.52
CA ASP A 33 -12.22 6.07 18.67
C ASP A 33 -12.89 5.84 17.31
N LEU A 34 -13.52 4.68 17.16
CA LEU A 34 -14.12 4.20 15.91
C LEU A 34 -15.62 4.51 15.86
N ALA A 35 -15.97 5.76 16.13
CA ALA A 35 -17.30 6.28 15.86
C ALA A 35 -17.66 6.15 14.37
N ALA A 36 -18.96 6.20 14.05
CA ALA A 36 -19.47 6.05 12.67
C ALA A 36 -18.79 7.01 11.66
N ALA A 37 -18.50 8.25 12.07
CA ALA A 37 -17.79 9.22 11.23
C ALA A 37 -16.34 8.78 10.92
N THR A 38 -15.63 8.24 11.92
CA THR A 38 -14.27 7.70 11.77
C THR A 38 -14.28 6.48 10.86
N LEU A 39 -15.24 5.56 11.02
CA LEU A 39 -15.38 4.38 10.17
C LEU A 39 -15.64 4.73 8.70
N LYS A 40 -16.49 5.74 8.45
CA LYS A 40 -16.74 6.25 7.09
C LYS A 40 -15.48 6.86 6.48
N ARG A 41 -14.72 7.63 7.26
CA ARG A 41 -13.45 8.20 6.82
C ARG A 41 -12.41 7.11 6.53
N LEU A 42 -12.32 6.11 7.40
CA LEU A 42 -11.41 4.98 7.28
C LEU A 42 -11.69 4.16 6.02
N ALA A 43 -12.95 3.83 5.75
CA ALA A 43 -13.35 3.16 4.50
C ALA A 43 -13.07 4.01 3.25
N GLY A 44 -13.14 5.34 3.37
CA GLY A 44 -12.77 6.26 2.30
C GLY A 44 -11.25 6.24 2.03
N ILE A 45 -10.44 6.27 3.08
CA ILE A 45 -8.97 6.22 2.99
C ILE A 45 -8.50 4.88 2.42
N ASP A 46 -9.06 3.77 2.89
CA ASP A 46 -8.77 2.41 2.41
C ASP A 46 -9.13 2.22 0.92
N ARG A 47 -10.20 2.88 0.45
CA ARG A 47 -10.47 2.92 -1.00
C ARG A 47 -9.35 3.63 -1.77
N HIS A 48 -8.83 4.74 -1.25
CA HIS A 48 -7.71 5.44 -1.89
C HIS A 48 -6.42 4.61 -1.83
N TYR A 49 -6.21 3.84 -0.75
CA TYR A 49 -5.11 2.85 -0.67
C TYR A 49 -5.16 1.93 -1.90
N GLY A 50 -6.29 1.28 -2.14
CA GLY A 50 -6.44 0.32 -3.25
C GLY A 50 -6.21 0.96 -4.62
N ILE A 51 -6.72 2.18 -4.84
CA ILE A 51 -6.53 2.93 -6.09
C ILE A 51 -5.04 3.28 -6.29
N VAL A 52 -4.39 3.82 -5.25
CA VAL A 52 -2.96 4.20 -5.30
C VAL A 52 -2.10 2.96 -5.51
N ALA A 53 -2.37 1.85 -4.82
CA ALA A 53 -1.66 0.59 -5.01
C ALA A 53 -1.76 0.08 -6.45
N ALA A 54 -2.95 0.11 -7.06
CA ALA A 54 -3.13 -0.26 -8.46
C ALA A 54 -2.34 0.66 -9.41
N LEU A 55 -2.37 1.98 -9.18
CA LEU A 55 -1.60 2.95 -9.97
C LEU A 55 -0.08 2.72 -9.84
N ILE A 56 0.42 2.35 -8.66
CA ILE A 56 1.85 2.01 -8.46
C ILE A 56 2.26 0.85 -9.37
N VAL A 57 1.42 -0.19 -9.46
CA VAL A 57 1.68 -1.35 -10.34
C VAL A 57 1.67 -0.92 -11.80
N ILE A 58 0.65 -0.18 -12.24
CA ILE A 58 0.54 0.29 -13.63
C ILE A 58 1.76 1.12 -14.02
N VAL A 59 2.10 2.15 -13.23
CA VAL A 59 3.26 3.01 -13.49
C VAL A 59 4.57 2.22 -13.37
N GLY A 60 4.66 1.28 -12.43
CA GLY A 60 5.83 0.39 -12.27
C GLY A 60 6.07 -0.47 -13.51
N VAL A 61 5.03 -1.07 -14.07
CA VAL A 61 5.09 -1.83 -15.32
C VAL A 61 5.51 -0.92 -16.49
N CYS A 62 4.94 0.28 -16.61
CA CYS A 62 5.38 1.26 -17.60
C CYS A 62 6.88 1.57 -17.48
N ARG A 63 7.43 1.65 -16.27
CA ARG A 63 8.87 1.86 -16.06
C ARG A 63 9.75 0.68 -16.47
N VAL A 64 9.24 -0.55 -16.39
CA VAL A 64 9.99 -1.75 -16.83
C VAL A 64 10.13 -1.75 -18.35
N PHE A 65 9.09 -1.38 -19.09
CA PHE A 65 9.08 -1.42 -20.56
C PHE A 65 9.57 -0.13 -21.24
N PHE A 66 9.24 1.03 -20.67
CA PHE A 66 9.52 2.34 -21.28
C PHE A 66 10.61 3.14 -20.54
N GLY A 67 11.15 2.59 -19.45
CA GLY A 67 12.20 3.25 -18.66
C GLY A 67 13.61 3.07 -19.23
N LEU A 68 14.55 3.88 -18.75
CA LEU A 68 15.89 4.03 -19.33
C LEU A 68 16.77 2.76 -19.28
N LYS A 69 16.52 1.84 -18.34
CA LYS A 69 17.39 0.68 -18.11
C LYS A 69 17.05 -0.56 -18.94
N GLY A 70 15.96 -0.53 -19.71
CA GLY A 70 15.42 -1.71 -20.40
C GLY A 70 14.85 -2.76 -19.43
N TRP A 71 14.01 -3.66 -19.95
CA TRP A 71 13.30 -4.65 -19.13
C TRP A 71 14.24 -5.72 -18.52
N GLU A 72 15.36 -6.00 -19.20
CA GLU A 72 16.36 -7.01 -18.80
C GLU A 72 17.01 -6.68 -17.45
N PHE A 73 17.25 -5.40 -17.19
CA PHE A 73 17.73 -4.90 -15.89
C PHE A 73 16.85 -5.35 -14.73
N TYR A 74 15.54 -5.47 -14.95
CA TYR A 74 14.58 -5.81 -13.91
C TYR A 74 14.40 -7.32 -13.77
N ILE A 75 14.23 -8.05 -14.89
CA ILE A 75 13.80 -9.44 -14.83
C ILE A 75 14.88 -10.38 -14.26
N TYR A 76 16.15 -10.11 -14.55
CA TYR A 76 17.27 -10.90 -14.06
C TYR A 76 17.70 -10.50 -12.65
N ASN A 77 17.14 -9.42 -12.11
CA ASN A 77 17.53 -8.90 -10.82
C ASN A 77 16.66 -9.50 -9.70
N TRP A 78 17.24 -10.31 -8.80
CA TRP A 78 16.46 -10.94 -7.73
C TRP A 78 15.92 -9.92 -6.71
N VAL A 79 16.60 -8.78 -6.54
CA VAL A 79 16.15 -7.68 -5.65
C VAL A 79 14.90 -7.01 -6.22
N PHE A 80 14.76 -6.93 -7.55
CA PHE A 80 13.51 -6.50 -8.18
C PHE A 80 12.35 -7.44 -7.80
N TRP A 81 12.53 -8.76 -7.91
CA TRP A 81 11.51 -9.73 -7.54
C TRP A 81 11.20 -9.71 -6.03
N ALA A 82 12.20 -9.56 -5.17
CA ALA A 82 12.00 -9.40 -3.73
C ALA A 82 11.11 -8.19 -3.41
N LYS A 83 11.33 -7.06 -4.10
CA LYS A 83 10.47 -5.86 -4.00
C LYS A 83 9.05 -6.14 -4.48
N MET A 84 8.88 -6.86 -5.59
CA MET A 84 7.56 -7.20 -6.13
C MET A 84 6.78 -8.13 -5.19
N VAL A 85 7.45 -9.13 -4.61
CA VAL A 85 6.87 -10.03 -3.60
C VAL A 85 6.49 -9.25 -2.35
N ALA A 86 7.34 -8.35 -1.85
CA ALA A 86 7.03 -7.50 -0.71
C ALA A 86 5.78 -6.63 -0.97
N PHE A 87 5.68 -6.01 -2.15
CA PHE A 87 4.49 -5.25 -2.54
C PHE A 87 3.24 -6.12 -2.65
N ALA A 88 3.35 -7.34 -3.19
CA ALA A 88 2.24 -8.29 -3.23
C ALA A 88 1.79 -8.71 -1.83
N ILE A 89 2.71 -8.98 -0.90
CA ILE A 89 2.39 -9.30 0.49
C ILE A 89 1.66 -8.13 1.17
N VAL A 90 2.12 -6.89 0.96
CA VAL A 90 1.43 -5.68 1.44
C VAL A 90 -0.01 -5.63 0.93
N GLY A 91 -0.23 -5.86 -0.37
CA GLY A 91 -1.59 -5.92 -0.93
C GLY A 91 -2.44 -7.08 -0.41
N LEU A 92 -1.85 -8.23 -0.08
CA LEU A 92 -2.57 -9.36 0.52
C LEU A 92 -2.94 -9.09 1.98
N LEU A 93 -2.04 -8.48 2.74
CA LEU A 93 -2.27 -8.09 4.13
C LEU A 93 -3.40 -7.07 4.25
N SER A 94 -3.52 -6.16 3.27
CA SER A 94 -4.55 -5.11 3.27
C SER A 94 -5.97 -5.64 3.06
N ILE A 95 -6.14 -6.83 2.45
CA ILE A 95 -7.48 -7.40 2.17
C ILE A 95 -8.30 -7.57 3.46
N VAL A 96 -7.67 -8.02 4.55
CA VAL A 96 -8.38 -8.27 5.81
C VAL A 96 -8.89 -6.96 6.44
N PRO A 97 -8.06 -5.92 6.65
CA PRO A 97 -8.53 -4.58 7.04
C PRO A 97 -9.62 -4.03 6.14
N THR A 98 -9.44 -4.05 4.82
CA THR A 98 -10.43 -3.54 3.84
C THR A 98 -11.80 -4.17 4.04
N MET A 99 -11.87 -5.50 4.13
CA MET A 99 -13.14 -6.21 4.34
C MET A 99 -13.80 -5.86 5.69
N ARG A 100 -12.99 -5.65 6.73
CA ARG A 100 -13.48 -5.22 8.06
C ARG A 100 -14.00 -3.79 8.03
N PHE A 101 -13.29 -2.86 7.41
CA PHE A 101 -13.72 -1.46 7.29
C PHE A 101 -15.04 -1.34 6.53
N ILE A 102 -15.18 -2.07 5.42
CA ILE A 102 -16.45 -2.12 4.66
C ILE A 102 -17.59 -2.66 5.52
N SER A 103 -17.34 -3.77 6.23
CA SER A 103 -18.34 -4.39 7.11
C SER A 103 -18.77 -3.46 8.26
N TRP A 104 -17.81 -2.85 8.96
CA TRP A 104 -18.08 -1.94 10.06
C TRP A 104 -18.80 -0.68 9.61
N ASN A 105 -18.39 -0.10 8.48
CA ASN A 105 -19.06 1.07 7.92
C ASN A 105 -20.53 0.78 7.56
N ARG A 106 -20.82 -0.41 7.02
CA ARG A 106 -22.19 -0.85 6.75
C ARG A 106 -23.01 -1.04 8.02
N GLN A 107 -22.43 -1.68 9.04
CA GLN A 107 -23.11 -1.91 10.33
C GLN A 107 -23.37 -0.60 11.09
N ALA A 108 -22.39 0.30 11.14
CA ALA A 108 -22.53 1.61 11.77
C ALA A 108 -23.56 2.51 11.07
N SER A 109 -23.74 2.34 9.75
CA SER A 109 -24.78 3.07 9.00
C SER A 109 -26.19 2.57 9.32
N GLY A 110 -26.34 1.27 9.66
CA GLY A 110 -27.64 0.66 9.98
C GLY A 110 -27.98 0.65 11.47
N ASN A 111 -27.00 0.88 12.35
CA ASN A 111 -27.18 0.87 13.81
C ASN A 111 -26.27 1.94 14.47
N PRO A 112 -26.83 3.06 14.96
CA PRO A 112 -26.09 4.11 15.65
C PRO A 112 -25.35 3.65 16.92
N SER A 113 -25.77 2.54 17.52
CA SER A 113 -25.16 1.96 18.71
C SER A 113 -24.11 0.89 18.39
N PHE A 114 -23.76 0.70 17.11
CA PHE A 114 -22.74 -0.26 16.72
C PHE A 114 -21.38 0.14 17.30
N ALA A 115 -20.76 -0.80 18.02
CA ALA A 115 -19.39 -0.69 18.49
C ALA A 115 -18.53 -1.79 17.84
N VAL A 116 -17.32 -1.42 17.40
CA VAL A 116 -16.40 -2.37 16.77
C VAL A 116 -15.97 -3.43 17.81
N PRO A 117 -16.13 -4.72 17.52
CA PRO A 117 -15.70 -5.77 18.44
C PRO A 117 -14.19 -5.72 18.70
N ALA A 118 -13.79 -5.77 19.98
CA ALA A 118 -12.40 -5.61 20.39
C ALA A 118 -11.43 -6.63 19.75
N ALA A 119 -11.88 -7.87 19.56
CA ALA A 119 -11.09 -8.91 18.91
C ALA A 119 -10.82 -8.60 17.42
N GLU A 120 -11.82 -8.09 16.70
CA GLU A 120 -11.65 -7.69 15.30
C GLU A 120 -10.73 -6.48 15.18
N LEU A 121 -10.88 -5.51 16.08
CA LEU A 121 -10.00 -4.34 16.15
C LEU A 121 -8.54 -4.73 16.43
N ALA A 122 -8.31 -5.65 17.37
CA ALA A 122 -6.97 -6.14 17.67
C ALA A 122 -6.33 -6.83 16.46
N SER A 123 -7.11 -7.64 15.74
CA SER A 123 -6.67 -8.27 14.50
C SER A 123 -6.27 -7.23 13.45
N VAL A 124 -7.14 -6.26 13.15
CA VAL A 124 -6.83 -5.20 12.17
C VAL A 124 -5.60 -4.40 12.54
N LYS A 125 -5.42 -4.05 13.83
CA LYS A 125 -4.20 -3.37 14.31
C LYS A 125 -2.93 -4.17 13.99
N ASN A 126 -2.98 -5.49 14.09
CA ASN A 126 -1.83 -6.35 13.78
C ASN A 126 -1.58 -6.43 12.26
N TYR A 127 -2.62 -6.52 11.44
CA TYR A 127 -2.49 -6.48 9.98
C TYR A 127 -1.88 -5.16 9.50
N VAL A 128 -2.41 -4.01 9.95
CA VAL A 128 -1.89 -2.69 9.56
C VAL A 128 -0.43 -2.50 10.01
N ARG A 129 -0.06 -3.04 11.20
CA ARG A 129 1.35 -3.06 11.64
C ARG A 129 2.22 -3.89 10.71
N ALA A 130 1.82 -5.13 10.44
CA ALA A 130 2.57 -6.03 9.57
C ALA A 130 2.71 -5.44 8.17
N GLU A 131 1.65 -4.86 7.63
CA GLU A 131 1.64 -4.16 6.35
C GLU A 131 2.67 -3.02 6.32
N GLY A 132 2.66 -2.15 7.34
CA GLY A 132 3.66 -1.08 7.47
C GLY A 132 5.10 -1.61 7.53
N PHE A 133 5.35 -2.70 8.27
CA PHE A 133 6.68 -3.31 8.34
C PHE A 133 7.14 -3.88 6.98
N VAL A 134 6.28 -4.64 6.29
CA VAL A 134 6.62 -5.19 4.97
C VAL A 134 6.77 -4.07 3.94
N PHE A 135 5.94 -3.02 4.03
CA PHE A 135 6.03 -1.85 3.15
C PHE A 135 7.41 -1.18 3.26
N LEU A 136 8.01 -1.11 4.45
CA LEU A 136 9.36 -0.55 4.64
C LEU A 136 10.47 -1.36 3.95
N LEU A 137 10.25 -2.64 3.63
CA LEU A 137 11.21 -3.43 2.86
C LEU A 137 11.28 -2.99 1.39
N ILE A 138 10.19 -2.44 0.85
CA ILE A 138 10.10 -2.00 -0.55
C ILE A 138 11.13 -0.90 -0.87
N PRO A 139 11.24 0.21 -0.12
CA PRO A 139 12.27 1.22 -0.38
C PRO A 139 13.69 0.70 -0.10
N VAL A 140 13.86 -0.26 0.82
CA VAL A 140 15.17 -0.91 1.05
C VAL A 140 15.61 -1.66 -0.20
N PHE A 141 14.75 -2.51 -0.77
CA PHE A 141 15.05 -3.22 -2.02
C PHE A 141 15.22 -2.26 -3.20
N ALA A 142 14.42 -1.18 -3.28
CA ALA A 142 14.58 -0.16 -4.30
C ALA A 142 15.96 0.51 -4.23
N ALA A 143 16.42 0.86 -3.02
CA ALA A 143 17.72 1.46 -2.80
C ALA A 143 18.89 0.50 -3.07
N ALA A 144 18.73 -0.79 -2.75
CA ALA A 144 19.71 -1.83 -3.07
C ALA A 144 19.83 -2.03 -4.58
N MET A 145 18.71 -2.18 -5.28
CA MET A 145 18.67 -2.31 -6.74
C MET A 145 19.27 -1.08 -7.45
N ALA A 146 19.02 0.14 -6.92
CA ALA A 146 19.61 1.37 -7.45
C ALA A 146 21.15 1.42 -7.33
N ARG A 147 21.72 0.73 -6.33
CA ARG A 147 23.17 0.59 -6.12
C ARG A 147 23.79 -0.61 -6.83
N GLY A 148 23.02 -1.34 -7.64
CA GLY A 148 23.51 -2.46 -8.43
C GLY A 148 23.54 -3.81 -7.72
N TYR A 149 22.89 -3.95 -6.56
CA TYR A 149 22.67 -5.27 -5.97
C TYR A 149 21.63 -6.05 -6.77
N GLY A 150 21.79 -7.36 -6.86
CA GLY A 150 20.76 -8.26 -7.38
C GLY A 150 21.02 -8.93 -8.72
N TYR A 151 22.20 -8.72 -9.32
CA TYR A 151 22.65 -9.43 -10.52
C TYR A 151 23.35 -10.74 -10.20
#